data_AF-A0A0G0SXK2-F1
#
_entry.id   AF-A0A0G0SXK2-F1
#
_cell.length_a   1.000
_cell.length_b   1.000
_cell.length_c   1.000
_cell.angle_alpha   90.00
_cell.angle_beta   90.00
_cell.angle_gamma   90.00
#
_symmetry.space_group_name_H-M   'P 1'
#
loop_
_entity.id
_entity.type
_entity.pdbx_description
1 polymer ?
#
loop_
_entity_poly.entity_id
_entity_poly.type
_entity_poly.pdbx_seq_one_letter_code
_entity_poly.pdbx_strand_id
1 'polypeptide(L)'
;MDPTIVLIIVLAALVLLVIFLNKKLSDLKESQKPSDELLEIIKTLQSGSREDRRDLLTSLQKNTQAVNERLDNAARVISQVQRNLGEMSEIGKGIRTLQDFLQSPKLRGGLGEEVLKEMIGQTFPKNAFHLQYPFKSGVKVDAVLKTDAGLLCIDSKFPMENFNLMIKGETEAQRATGKKQLTQDVKKHIDDFRKRGQWILP
;
A
#
# COMPACT_ATOMS: atom_id res chain seq x y z
N MET A 1 -69.84 84.45 -43.23
CA MET A 1 -68.99 84.74 -42.06
C MET A 1 -67.66 85.21 -42.59
N ASP A 2 -67.12 86.31 -42.07
CA ASP A 2 -65.86 86.85 -42.55
C ASP A 2 -64.72 85.83 -42.37
N PRO A 3 -63.89 85.56 -43.40
CA PRO A 3 -62.78 84.60 -43.34
C PRO A 3 -61.81 84.85 -42.19
N THR A 4 -61.69 86.11 -41.76
CA THR A 4 -60.84 86.56 -40.66
C THR A 4 -61.33 86.09 -39.29
N ILE A 5 -62.64 86.01 -39.06
CA ILE A 5 -63.21 85.55 -37.78
C ILE A 5 -62.99 84.04 -37.61
N VAL A 6 -63.11 83.27 -38.70
CA VAL A 6 -62.86 81.82 -38.68
C VAL A 6 -61.39 81.51 -38.36
N LEU A 7 -60.45 82.29 -38.92
CA LEU A 7 -59.02 82.14 -38.63
C LEU A 7 -58.70 82.36 -37.14
N ILE A 8 -59.31 83.36 -36.51
CA ILE A 8 -59.10 83.69 -35.08
C ILE A 8 -59.61 82.57 -34.18
N ILE A 9 -60.79 81.99 -34.48
CA ILE A 9 -61.36 80.89 -33.70
C ILE A 9 -60.50 79.63 -33.80
N VAL A 10 -59.99 79.32 -35.00
CA VAL A 10 -59.09 78.17 -35.20
C VAL A 10 -57.78 78.37 -34.45
N LEU A 11 -57.21 79.58 -34.48
CA LEU A 11 -56.00 79.91 -33.72
C LEU A 11 -56.22 79.79 -32.20
N ALA A 12 -57.34 80.30 -31.68
CA ALA A 12 -57.68 80.18 -30.26
C ALA A 12 -57.87 78.72 -29.83
N ALA A 13 -58.54 77.90 -30.66
CA ALA A 13 -58.70 76.47 -30.42
C ALA A 13 -57.36 75.72 -30.43
N LEU A 14 -56.45 76.09 -31.33
CA LEU A 14 -55.12 75.49 -31.43
C LEU A 14 -54.25 75.85 -30.22
N VAL A 15 -54.31 77.10 -29.75
CA VAL A 15 -53.63 77.53 -28.51
C VAL A 15 -54.17 76.79 -27.29
N LEU A 16 -55.50 76.65 -27.16
CA LEU A 16 -56.10 75.88 -26.07
C LEU A 16 -55.73 74.40 -26.13
N LEU A 17 -55.66 73.82 -27.32
CA LEU A 17 -55.23 72.44 -27.54
C LEU A 17 -53.77 72.25 -27.13
N VAL A 18 -52.89 73.17 -27.50
CA VAL A 18 -51.47 73.16 -27.09
C VAL A 18 -51.34 73.28 -25.58
N ILE A 19 -52.09 74.18 -24.92
CA ILE A 19 -52.07 74.31 -23.46
C ILE A 19 -52.57 73.03 -22.79
N PHE A 20 -53.65 72.43 -23.30
CA PHE A 20 -54.22 71.20 -22.77
C PHE A 20 -53.26 70.00 -22.93
N LEU A 21 -52.61 69.88 -24.09
CA LEU A 21 -51.59 68.87 -24.36
C LEU A 21 -50.38 69.06 -23.43
N ASN A 22 -49.92 70.30 -23.26
CA ASN A 22 -48.74 70.58 -22.43
C ASN A 22 -49.03 70.31 -20.95
N LYS A 23 -50.25 70.61 -20.49
CA LYS A 23 -50.69 70.34 -19.11
C LYS A 23 -50.85 68.83 -18.85
N LYS A 24 -51.44 68.09 -19.79
CA LYS A 24 -51.57 66.63 -19.70
C LYS A 24 -50.21 65.93 -19.79
N LEU A 25 -49.24 66.52 -20.50
CA LEU A 25 -47.87 66.01 -20.59
C LEU A 25 -47.05 66.29 -19.32
N SER A 26 -47.30 67.40 -18.60
CA SER A 26 -46.61 67.66 -17.34
C SER A 26 -47.02 66.69 -16.23
N ASP A 27 -48.30 66.34 -16.14
CA ASP A 27 -48.82 65.39 -15.14
C ASP A 27 -48.23 63.97 -15.33
N LEU A 28 -47.93 63.59 -16.58
CA LEU A 28 -47.26 62.33 -16.89
C LEU A 28 -45.76 62.34 -16.55
N LYS A 29 -45.12 63.52 -16.58
CA LYS A 29 -43.68 63.68 -16.31
C LYS A 29 -43.38 63.68 -14.80
N GLU A 30 -44.34 64.10 -13.98
CA GLU A 30 -44.21 64.09 -12.52
C GLU A 30 -44.32 62.67 -11.94
N SER A 31 -45.06 61.78 -12.62
CA SER A 31 -45.14 60.34 -12.30
C SER A 31 -43.90 59.53 -12.69
N GLN A 32 -42.87 60.17 -13.26
CA GLN A 32 -41.70 59.52 -13.86
C GLN A 32 -40.37 59.94 -13.20
N LYS A 33 -40.39 60.50 -11.99
CA LYS A 33 -39.18 60.54 -11.16
C LYS A 33 -38.99 59.15 -10.55
N PRO A 34 -37.86 58.46 -10.78
CA PRO A 34 -37.59 57.21 -10.08
C PRO A 34 -37.63 57.50 -8.58
N SER A 35 -38.47 56.78 -7.83
CA SER A 35 -38.60 56.97 -6.39
C SER A 35 -37.21 56.88 -5.75
N ASP A 36 -36.86 57.83 -4.88
CA ASP A 36 -35.58 57.81 -4.15
C ASP A 36 -35.36 56.47 -3.41
N GLU A 37 -36.46 55.81 -3.05
CA GLU A 37 -36.55 54.46 -2.50
C GLU A 37 -35.94 53.39 -3.43
N LEU A 38 -36.13 53.47 -4.75
CA LEU A 38 -35.51 52.53 -5.72
C LEU A 38 -34.00 52.75 -5.82
N LEU A 39 -33.56 54.00 -5.75
CA LEU A 39 -32.15 54.36 -5.73
C LEU A 39 -31.47 53.85 -4.46
N GLU A 40 -32.15 53.94 -3.32
CA GLU A 40 -31.68 53.41 -2.05
C GLU A 40 -31.63 51.87 -2.04
N ILE A 41 -32.64 51.21 -2.62
CA ILE A 41 -32.65 49.75 -2.80
C ILE A 41 -31.50 49.28 -3.70
N ILE A 42 -31.26 49.96 -4.83
CA ILE A 42 -30.13 49.64 -5.72
C ILE A 42 -28.80 49.80 -4.98
N LYS A 43 -28.64 50.87 -4.21
CA LYS A 43 -27.42 51.15 -3.45
C LYS A 43 -27.17 50.11 -2.37
N THR A 44 -28.23 49.72 -1.64
CA THR A 44 -28.18 48.72 -0.57
C THR A 44 -27.91 47.31 -1.12
N LEU A 45 -28.53 46.94 -2.24
CA LEU A 45 -28.25 45.69 -2.96
C LEU A 45 -26.80 45.66 -3.49
N GLN A 46 -26.30 46.79 -4.00
CA GLN A 46 -24.94 46.89 -4.52
C GLN A 46 -23.88 46.82 -3.41
N SER A 47 -24.17 47.36 -2.21
CA SER A 47 -23.27 47.28 -1.05
C SER A 47 -23.33 45.92 -0.36
N GLY A 48 -24.52 45.35 -0.13
CA GLY A 48 -24.67 44.01 0.46
C GLY A 48 -24.05 42.92 -0.40
N SER A 49 -24.16 43.03 -1.74
CA SER A 49 -23.58 42.06 -2.67
C SER A 49 -22.04 42.03 -2.70
N ARG A 50 -21.36 43.11 -2.30
CA ARG A 50 -19.89 43.14 -2.28
C ARG A 50 -19.30 42.39 -1.10
N GLU A 51 -19.95 42.46 0.05
CA GLU A 51 -19.51 41.79 1.28
C GLU A 51 -19.74 40.27 1.18
N ASP A 52 -20.93 39.87 0.73
CA ASP A 52 -21.26 38.45 0.46
C ASP A 52 -20.29 37.81 -0.54
N ARG A 53 -19.94 38.52 -1.63
CA ARG A 53 -18.93 38.01 -2.58
C ARG A 53 -17.57 37.83 -1.95
N ARG A 54 -17.18 38.72 -1.05
CA ARG A 54 -15.86 38.69 -0.41
C ARG A 54 -15.76 37.53 0.57
N ASP A 55 -16.82 37.26 1.33
CA ASP A 55 -16.88 36.12 2.25
C ASP A 55 -16.97 34.78 1.51
N LEU A 56 -17.71 34.73 0.40
CA LEU A 56 -17.73 33.55 -0.48
C LEU A 56 -16.36 33.27 -1.10
N LEU A 57 -15.69 34.27 -1.65
CA LEU A 57 -14.35 34.10 -2.21
C LEU A 57 -13.34 33.67 -1.14
N THR A 58 -13.41 34.25 0.05
CA THR A 58 -12.53 33.88 1.17
C THR A 58 -12.80 32.46 1.65
N SER A 59 -14.07 32.05 1.72
CA SER A 59 -14.47 30.69 2.10
C SER A 59 -14.06 29.66 1.06
N LEU A 60 -14.22 29.97 -0.23
CA LEU A 60 -13.75 29.13 -1.32
C LEU A 60 -12.23 28.98 -1.30
N GLN A 61 -11.49 30.08 -1.09
CA GLN A 61 -10.04 30.06 -1.04
C GLN A 61 -9.53 29.23 0.16
N LYS A 62 -10.16 29.38 1.34
CA LYS A 62 -9.87 28.54 2.52
C LYS A 62 -10.20 27.06 2.26
N ASN A 63 -11.31 26.77 1.59
CA ASN A 63 -11.71 25.40 1.27
C ASN A 63 -10.74 24.77 0.27
N THR A 64 -10.38 25.47 -0.81
CA THR A 64 -9.37 25.04 -1.77
C THR A 64 -8.02 24.79 -1.10
N GLN A 65 -7.60 25.67 -0.18
CA GLN A 65 -6.35 25.47 0.56
C GLN A 65 -6.41 24.23 1.47
N ALA A 66 -7.50 24.04 2.22
CA ALA A 66 -7.69 22.85 3.05
C ALA A 66 -7.75 21.55 2.22
N VAL A 67 -8.33 21.60 1.02
CA VAL A 67 -8.34 20.47 0.09
C VAL A 67 -6.93 20.15 -0.41
N ASN A 68 -6.15 21.16 -0.82
CA ASN A 68 -4.77 20.96 -1.26
C ASN A 68 -3.91 20.37 -0.13
N GLU A 69 -4.01 20.87 1.10
CA GLU A 69 -3.28 20.32 2.25
C GLU A 69 -3.63 18.85 2.52
N ARG A 70 -4.91 18.48 2.37
CA ARG A 70 -5.35 17.08 2.50
C ARG A 70 -4.82 16.20 1.37
N LEU A 71 -4.82 16.71 0.13
CA LEU A 71 -4.27 15.99 -1.02
C LEU A 71 -2.76 15.78 -0.89
N ASP A 72 -2.01 16.79 -0.44
CA ASP A 72 -0.58 16.68 -0.19
C ASP A 72 -0.26 15.69 0.93
N ASN A 73 -1.06 15.67 1.99
CA ASN A 73 -0.95 14.65 3.03
C ASN A 73 -1.26 13.25 2.49
N ALA A 74 -2.31 13.09 1.70
CA ALA A 74 -2.63 11.81 1.07
C ALA A 74 -1.51 11.33 0.14
N ALA A 75 -0.95 12.22 -0.70
CA ALA A 75 0.16 11.92 -1.58
C ALA A 75 1.42 11.48 -0.80
N ARG A 76 1.72 12.14 0.33
CA ARG A 76 2.82 11.74 1.23
C ARG A 76 2.60 10.36 1.83
N VAL A 77 1.39 10.08 2.34
CA VAL A 77 1.05 8.78 2.91
C VAL A 77 1.13 7.67 1.85
N ILE A 78 0.56 7.90 0.66
CA ILE A 78 0.63 6.95 -0.46
C ILE A 78 2.09 6.69 -0.86
N SER A 79 2.91 7.74 -0.98
CA SER A 79 4.33 7.60 -1.30
C SER A 79 5.11 6.82 -0.23
N GLN A 80 4.72 6.94 1.04
CA GLN A 80 5.31 6.17 2.13
C GLN A 80 4.88 4.71 2.07
N VAL A 81 3.59 4.44 1.82
CA VAL A 81 3.06 3.07 1.64
C VAL A 81 3.72 2.38 0.46
N GLN A 82 3.88 3.07 -0.68
CA GLN A 82 4.52 2.52 -1.87
C GLN A 82 5.99 2.15 -1.62
N ARG A 83 6.74 2.98 -0.87
CA ARG A 83 8.12 2.67 -0.44
C ARG A 83 8.16 1.43 0.45
N ASN A 84 7.33 1.37 1.48
CA ASN A 84 7.26 0.22 2.39
C ASN A 84 6.85 -1.07 1.65
N LEU A 85 5.93 -0.98 0.67
CA LEU A 85 5.55 -2.11 -0.17
C LEU A 85 6.68 -2.56 -1.11
N GLY A 86 7.47 -1.63 -1.64
CA GLY A 86 8.67 -1.92 -2.41
C GLY A 86 9.71 -2.69 -1.58
N GLU A 87 10.01 -2.21 -0.38
CA GLU A 87 10.91 -2.88 0.57
C GLU A 87 10.41 -4.30 0.92
N MET A 88 9.12 -4.45 1.18
CA MET A 88 8.50 -5.75 1.46
C MET A 88 8.56 -6.70 0.25
N SER A 89 8.41 -6.18 -0.98
CA SER A 89 8.53 -6.97 -2.21
C SER A 89 9.94 -7.51 -2.39
N GLU A 90 10.96 -6.70 -2.11
CA GLU A 90 12.37 -7.12 -2.18
C GLU A 90 12.70 -8.17 -1.11
N ILE A 91 12.19 -8.02 0.12
CA ILE A 91 12.31 -9.06 1.16
C ILE A 91 11.62 -10.35 0.70
N GLY A 92 10.43 -10.26 0.10
CA GLY A 92 9.70 -11.42 -0.42
C GLY A 92 10.45 -12.17 -1.52
N LYS A 93 11.19 -11.46 -2.39
CA LYS A 93 12.08 -12.07 -3.39
C LYS A 93 13.25 -12.79 -2.72
N GLY A 94 13.91 -12.15 -1.74
CA GLY A 94 15.02 -12.76 -1.00
C GLY A 94 14.64 -14.07 -0.30
N ILE A 95 13.45 -14.12 0.32
CA ILE A 95 12.93 -15.33 0.96
C ILE A 95 12.67 -16.45 -0.06
N ARG A 96 12.09 -16.12 -1.22
CA ARG A 96 11.88 -17.11 -2.29
C ARG A 96 13.21 -17.65 -2.81
N THR A 97 14.19 -16.78 -3.06
CA THR A 97 15.53 -17.21 -3.48
C THR A 97 16.22 -18.09 -2.44
N LEU A 98 16.10 -17.79 -1.15
CA LEU A 98 16.62 -18.65 -0.09
C LEU A 98 15.89 -20.00 -0.04
N GLN A 99 14.57 -20.00 -0.22
CA GLN A 99 13.79 -21.22 -0.28
C GLN A 99 14.21 -22.10 -1.46
N ASP A 100 14.41 -21.52 -2.64
CA ASP A 100 14.91 -22.21 -3.83
C ASP A 100 16.35 -22.72 -3.62
N PHE A 101 17.19 -21.92 -2.95
CA PHE A 101 18.55 -22.32 -2.56
C PHE A 101 18.55 -23.54 -1.62
N LEU A 102 17.64 -23.55 -0.63
CA LEU A 102 17.44 -24.66 0.29
C LEU A 102 16.74 -25.86 -0.35
N GLN A 103 16.10 -25.72 -1.50
CA GLN A 103 15.49 -26.85 -2.22
C GLN A 103 16.53 -27.75 -2.90
N SER A 104 17.67 -27.20 -3.32
CA SER A 104 18.73 -27.97 -3.98
C SER A 104 19.42 -28.95 -3.03
N PRO A 105 19.46 -30.28 -3.35
CA PRO A 105 20.07 -31.29 -2.48
C PRO A 105 21.56 -31.03 -2.15
N LYS A 106 22.34 -30.56 -3.13
CA LYS A 106 23.78 -30.33 -2.98
C LYS A 106 24.09 -29.14 -2.08
N LEU A 107 23.36 -28.04 -2.27
CA LEU A 107 23.53 -26.81 -1.49
C LEU A 107 23.02 -27.00 -0.06
N ARG A 108 21.88 -27.69 0.10
CA ARG A 108 21.34 -28.07 1.41
C ARG A 108 22.31 -28.95 2.19
N GLY A 109 22.92 -29.96 1.54
CA GLY A 109 23.92 -30.81 2.17
C GLY A 109 25.09 -29.99 2.72
N GLY A 110 25.68 -29.11 1.89
CA GLY A 110 26.79 -28.25 2.30
C GLY A 110 26.42 -27.27 3.43
N LEU A 111 25.23 -26.67 3.40
CA LEU A 111 24.74 -25.84 4.50
C LEU A 111 24.52 -26.65 5.78
N GLY A 112 23.93 -27.84 5.67
CA GLY A 112 23.72 -28.74 6.81
C GLY A 112 25.03 -29.14 7.47
N GLU A 113 26.07 -29.43 6.68
CA GLU A 113 27.42 -29.71 7.18
C GLU A 113 28.04 -28.51 7.90
N GLU A 114 27.90 -27.29 7.36
CA GLU A 114 28.46 -26.09 8.00
C GLU A 114 27.70 -25.73 9.28
N VAL A 115 26.37 -25.83 9.29
CA VAL A 115 25.54 -25.63 10.48
C VAL A 115 25.87 -26.68 11.54
N LEU A 116 26.05 -27.96 11.15
CA LEU A 116 26.46 -29.02 12.06
C LEU A 116 27.82 -28.71 12.69
N LYS A 117 28.79 -28.27 11.88
CA LYS A 117 30.12 -27.87 12.33
C LYS A 117 30.06 -26.72 13.33
N GLU A 118 29.24 -25.71 13.06
CA GLU A 118 29.05 -24.57 13.96
C GLU A 118 28.38 -25.00 15.28
N MET A 119 27.30 -25.78 15.22
CA MET A 119 26.60 -26.29 16.40
C MET A 119 27.50 -27.16 17.27
N ILE A 120 28.24 -28.10 16.68
CA ILE A 120 29.19 -28.95 17.42
C ILE A 120 30.30 -28.08 18.03
N GLY A 121 30.83 -27.12 17.27
CA GLY A 121 31.89 -26.23 17.75
C GLY A 121 31.48 -25.30 18.90
N GLN A 122 30.20 -24.92 18.97
CA GLN A 122 29.64 -24.14 20.08
C GLN A 122 29.29 -25.01 21.29
N THR A 123 28.87 -26.26 21.06
CA THR A 123 28.38 -27.15 22.13
C THR A 123 29.50 -27.93 22.81
N PHE A 124 30.51 -28.35 22.06
CA PHE A 124 31.57 -29.25 22.54
C PHE A 124 32.95 -28.57 22.49
N PRO A 125 33.86 -28.91 23.42
CA PRO A 125 35.23 -28.43 23.37
C PRO A 125 35.98 -29.05 22.17
N LYS A 126 36.91 -28.29 21.57
CA LYS A 126 37.59 -28.64 20.31
C LYS A 126 38.33 -29.99 20.32
N ASN A 127 38.68 -30.50 21.50
CA ASN A 127 39.34 -31.79 21.68
C ASN A 127 38.36 -32.99 21.67
N ALA A 128 37.08 -32.74 21.90
CA ALA A 128 36.06 -33.79 22.02
C ALA A 128 35.40 -34.18 20.69
N PHE A 129 35.64 -33.46 19.60
CA PHE A 129 35.05 -33.79 18.29
C PHE A 129 36.05 -33.62 17.14
N HIS A 130 35.85 -34.37 16.05
CA HIS A 130 36.62 -34.27 14.81
C HIS A 130 35.64 -34.14 13.65
N LEU A 131 35.82 -33.13 12.80
CA LEU A 131 35.01 -32.93 11.61
C LEU A 131 35.61 -33.70 10.43
N GLN A 132 34.78 -34.16 9.51
CA GLN A 132 35.19 -34.80 8.25
C GLN A 132 36.16 -35.97 8.49
N TYR A 133 35.86 -36.79 9.51
CA TYR A 133 36.76 -37.84 10.00
C TYR A 133 36.87 -39.01 9.00
N PRO A 134 38.09 -39.34 8.51
CA PRO A 134 38.30 -40.47 7.64
C PRO A 134 38.48 -41.77 8.44
N PHE A 135 37.68 -42.79 8.11
CA PHE A 135 37.88 -44.14 8.65
C PHE A 135 38.93 -44.92 7.83
N LYS A 136 39.54 -45.93 8.46
CA LYS A 136 40.46 -46.87 7.79
C LYS A 136 39.81 -47.63 6.62
N SER A 137 38.48 -47.73 6.61
CA SER A 137 37.69 -48.28 5.51
C SER A 137 37.61 -47.36 4.29
N GLY A 138 38.22 -46.17 4.33
CA GLY A 138 38.18 -45.18 3.24
C GLY A 138 36.93 -44.31 3.22
N VAL A 139 36.00 -44.51 4.16
CA VAL A 139 34.77 -43.72 4.24
C VAL A 139 34.94 -42.53 5.18
N LYS A 140 34.40 -41.38 4.78
CA LYS A 140 34.44 -40.12 5.53
C LYS A 140 33.06 -39.78 6.07
N VAL A 141 32.98 -39.38 7.34
CA VAL A 141 31.75 -38.92 8.00
C VAL A 141 31.82 -37.43 8.30
N ASP A 142 30.68 -36.76 8.38
CA ASP A 142 30.61 -35.30 8.55
C ASP A 142 31.21 -34.85 9.89
N ALA A 143 30.95 -35.57 10.99
CA ALA A 143 31.57 -35.34 12.29
C ALA A 143 31.65 -36.62 13.15
N VAL A 144 32.60 -36.64 14.09
CA VAL A 144 32.76 -37.68 15.12
C VAL A 144 32.93 -37.02 16.47
N LEU A 145 32.19 -37.48 17.48
CA LEU A 145 32.41 -37.16 18.89
C LEU A 145 33.22 -38.29 19.55
N LYS A 146 34.24 -37.92 20.32
CA LYS A 146 34.99 -38.83 21.18
C LYS A 146 34.26 -38.95 22.51
N THR A 147 33.81 -40.15 22.83
CA THR A 147 33.18 -40.49 24.10
C THR A 147 33.96 -41.60 24.79
N ASP A 148 33.77 -41.78 26.09
CA ASP A 148 34.46 -42.85 26.84
C ASP A 148 34.08 -44.27 26.34
N ALA A 149 32.93 -44.39 25.67
CA ALA A 149 32.44 -45.64 25.07
C ALA A 149 32.91 -45.84 23.61
N GLY A 150 33.70 -44.91 23.06
CA GLY A 150 34.20 -44.96 21.69
C GLY A 150 33.80 -43.74 20.84
N LEU A 151 33.91 -43.90 19.53
CA LEU A 151 33.64 -42.83 18.55
C LEU A 151 32.16 -42.81 18.13
N LEU A 152 31.47 -41.69 18.39
CA LEU A 152 30.09 -41.45 17.95
C LEU A 152 30.08 -40.65 16.64
N CYS A 153 29.68 -41.30 15.54
CA CYS A 153 29.56 -40.66 14.23
C CYS A 153 28.27 -39.83 14.13
N ILE A 154 28.36 -38.65 13.53
CA ILE A 154 27.22 -37.78 13.22
C ILE A 154 27.27 -37.44 11.73
N ASP A 155 26.16 -37.64 11.04
CA ASP A 155 25.97 -37.31 9.62
C ASP A 155 24.71 -36.46 9.47
N SER A 156 24.77 -35.46 8.59
CA SER A 156 23.73 -34.45 8.41
C SER A 156 22.68 -34.82 7.35
N LYS A 157 22.80 -35.99 6.70
CA LYS A 157 21.89 -36.40 5.60
C LYS A 157 20.53 -36.84 6.13
N PHE A 158 19.56 -35.93 6.07
CA PHE A 158 18.18 -36.20 6.48
C PHE A 158 17.21 -36.26 5.28
N PRO A 159 16.36 -37.30 5.16
CA PRO A 159 15.34 -37.42 4.11
C PRO A 159 14.17 -36.43 4.29
N MET A 160 14.42 -35.17 3.93
CA MET A 160 13.51 -34.03 4.12
C MET A 160 12.19 -34.14 3.33
N GLU A 161 12.19 -34.78 2.16
CA GLU A 161 10.98 -34.87 1.32
C GLU A 161 9.88 -35.68 2.01
N ASN A 162 10.22 -36.86 2.52
CA ASN A 162 9.28 -37.71 3.23
C ASN A 162 8.89 -37.13 4.59
N PHE A 163 9.79 -36.39 5.24
CA PHE A 163 9.45 -35.62 6.44
C PHE A 163 8.46 -34.49 6.13
N ASN A 164 8.69 -33.73 5.07
CA ASN A 164 7.77 -32.67 4.63
C ASN A 164 6.40 -33.26 4.26
N LEU A 165 6.36 -34.40 3.56
CA LEU A 165 5.12 -35.10 3.23
C LEU A 165 4.37 -35.56 4.49
N MET A 166 5.10 -36.05 5.50
CA MET A 166 4.53 -36.44 6.79
C MET A 166 3.89 -35.27 7.54
N ILE A 167 4.50 -34.08 7.53
CA ILE A 167 4.03 -32.92 8.29
C ILE A 167 3.00 -32.09 7.52
N LYS A 168 3.27 -31.83 6.23
CA LYS A 168 2.52 -30.90 5.38
C LYS A 168 1.58 -31.59 4.39
N GLY A 169 1.48 -32.92 4.42
CA GLY A 169 0.55 -33.66 3.56
C GLY A 169 -0.90 -33.20 3.77
N GLU A 170 -1.59 -32.95 2.66
CA GLU A 170 -2.96 -32.41 2.64
C GLU A 170 -3.95 -33.41 3.23
N THR A 171 -3.74 -34.69 2.96
CA THR A 171 -4.60 -35.78 3.44
C THR A 171 -3.90 -36.62 4.51
N GLU A 172 -4.68 -37.25 5.39
CA GLU A 172 -4.16 -38.16 6.41
C GLU A 172 -3.45 -39.38 5.79
N ALA A 173 -3.95 -39.88 4.65
CA ALA A 173 -3.32 -40.96 3.89
C ALA A 173 -1.93 -40.58 3.35
N GLN A 174 -1.75 -39.36 2.86
CA GLN A 174 -0.44 -38.85 2.42
C GLN A 174 0.53 -38.72 3.61
N ARG A 175 0.07 -38.18 4.75
CA ARG A 175 0.89 -38.07 5.95
C ARG A 175 1.32 -39.44 6.48
N ALA A 176 0.42 -40.42 6.49
CA ALA A 176 0.71 -41.80 6.87
C ALA A 176 1.74 -42.46 5.93
N THR A 177 1.62 -42.19 4.63
CA THR A 177 2.57 -42.67 3.60
C THR A 177 3.96 -42.04 3.82
N GLY A 178 4.03 -40.72 4.01
CA GLY A 178 5.27 -40.00 4.31
C GLY A 178 5.94 -40.51 5.57
N LYS A 179 5.18 -40.79 6.64
CA LYS A 179 5.70 -41.43 7.87
C LYS A 179 6.33 -42.80 7.60
N LYS A 180 5.66 -43.64 6.81
CA LYS A 180 6.15 -44.98 6.47
C LYS A 180 7.43 -44.91 5.65
N GLN A 181 7.46 -44.06 4.62
CA GLN A 181 8.63 -43.86 3.76
C GLN A 181 9.80 -43.25 4.53
N LEU A 182 9.56 -42.24 5.38
CA LEU A 182 10.57 -41.66 6.26
C LEU A 182 11.21 -42.73 7.15
N THR A 183 10.40 -43.60 7.75
CA THR A 183 10.89 -44.69 8.60
C THR A 183 11.75 -45.68 7.81
N GLN A 184 11.36 -46.00 6.58
CA GLN A 184 12.12 -46.89 5.70
C GLN A 184 13.46 -46.25 5.29
N ASP A 185 13.47 -44.96 4.95
CA ASP A 185 14.69 -44.24 4.57
C ASP A 185 15.67 -44.16 5.73
N VAL A 186 15.21 -43.83 6.94
CA VAL A 186 16.05 -43.80 8.14
C VAL A 186 16.64 -45.18 8.41
N LYS A 187 15.84 -46.25 8.32
CA LYS A 187 16.34 -47.63 8.49
C LYS A 187 17.39 -47.98 7.45
N LYS A 188 17.12 -47.67 6.18
CA LYS A 188 18.07 -47.89 5.09
C LYS A 188 19.37 -47.12 5.33
N HIS A 189 19.28 -45.88 5.80
CA HIS A 189 20.45 -45.06 6.10
C HIS A 189 21.27 -45.65 7.25
N ILE A 190 20.61 -46.11 8.32
CA ILE A 190 21.25 -46.85 9.42
C ILE A 190 21.95 -48.12 8.91
N ASP A 191 21.28 -48.91 8.07
CA ASP A 191 21.84 -50.14 7.50
C ASP A 191 23.03 -49.87 6.57
N ASP A 192 22.95 -48.80 5.77
CA ASP A 192 24.04 -48.35 4.90
C ASP A 192 25.24 -47.88 5.74
N PHE A 193 25.01 -47.20 6.86
CA PHE A 193 26.06 -46.86 7.82
C PHE A 193 26.68 -48.09 8.48
N ARG A 194 25.85 -49.06 8.86
CA ARG A 194 26.30 -50.33 9.44
C ARG A 194 27.21 -51.09 8.48
N LYS A 195 26.82 -51.19 7.21
CA LYS A 195 27.64 -51.86 6.17
C LYS A 195 29.00 -51.17 5.95
N ARG A 196 29.07 -49.86 6.18
CA ARG A 196 30.29 -49.05 6.04
C ARG A 196 31.18 -49.05 7.30
N GLY A 197 30.75 -49.72 8.38
CA GLY A 197 31.51 -49.84 9.64
C GLY A 197 31.52 -48.55 10.48
N GLN A 198 30.51 -47.69 10.36
CA GLN A 198 30.48 -46.35 10.96
C GLN A 198 29.64 -46.26 12.25
N TRP A 199 29.64 -47.32 13.05
CA TRP A 199 28.96 -47.32 14.35
C TRP A 199 29.97 -47.64 15.43
N ILE A 200 29.92 -46.87 16.53
CA ILE A 200 30.66 -47.00 17.79
C ILE A 200 31.77 -48.05 17.68
N LEU A 201 32.92 -47.60 17.19
CA LEU A 201 34.13 -48.41 17.25
C LEU A 201 34.63 -48.36 18.71
N PRO A 202 34.74 -49.50 19.41
CA PRO A 202 35.43 -49.56 20.69
C PRO A 202 36.91 -49.20 20.55
#